data_AF-A0A354HDU2-F1
#
_entry.id   AF-A0A354HDU2-F1
#
_cell.length_a   1.000
_cell.length_b   1.000
_cell.length_c   1.000
_cell.angle_alpha   90.00
_cell.angle_beta   90.00
_cell.angle_gamma   90.00
#
_symmetry.space_group_name_H-M   'P 1'
#
loop_
_entity.id
_entity.type
_entity.pdbx_description
1 polymer ?
#
loop_
_entity_poly.entity_id
_entity_poly.type
_entity_poly.pdbx_seq_one_letter_code
_entity_poly.pdbx_strand_id
1 'polypeptide(L)'
;MTIEKKVGFDNDLYLKTQSEHIRERISQFGDKLYLEFGGKLFDDYHASRVLPGFMPDSKLRMLLQLKEEAEIVIVINSSDIEKNKVRSDLGITYDVDVIRLIGVFRKFGLYVSSVVLTQYENQVSADAFAARLSSLGVKVYHHYRISGYPSNIQLIMSDEGYGKNDYIETSHSLVVVTAPGPGSGKMATCLSQLYHENKRGVKAGYAKFETFPIW
;
A
#
# COMPACT_ATOMS: atom_id res chain seq x y z
N MET A 1 -28.16 27.41 16.53
CA MET A 1 -28.73 26.82 15.30
C MET A 1 -27.75 25.79 14.79
N THR A 2 -28.06 24.50 14.95
CA THR A 2 -27.34 23.42 14.27
C THR A 2 -27.76 23.48 12.81
N ILE A 3 -26.88 23.95 11.93
CA ILE A 3 -27.10 23.86 10.49
C ILE A 3 -27.07 22.37 10.17
N GLU A 4 -28.22 21.81 9.83
CA GLU A 4 -28.34 20.43 9.35
C GLU A 4 -27.52 20.35 8.05
N LYS A 5 -26.36 19.67 8.10
CA LYS A 5 -25.51 19.51 6.93
C LYS A 5 -26.26 18.65 5.92
N LYS A 6 -26.67 19.26 4.81
CA LYS A 6 -27.24 18.52 3.68
C LYS A 6 -26.20 17.51 3.17
N VAL A 7 -26.59 16.24 3.10
CA VAL A 7 -25.79 15.16 2.54
C VAL A 7 -25.75 15.34 1.03
N GLY A 8 -24.55 15.36 0.46
CA GLY A 8 -24.28 15.45 -0.98
C GLY A 8 -23.46 14.28 -1.52
N PHE A 9 -23.11 13.31 -0.66
CA PHE A 9 -22.36 12.12 -1.01
C PHE A 9 -23.04 10.89 -0.39
N ASP A 10 -23.38 9.92 -1.23
CA ASP A 10 -23.93 8.64 -0.77
C ASP A 10 -22.79 7.67 -0.44
N ASN A 11 -22.56 7.47 0.86
CA ASN A 11 -21.48 6.63 1.34
C ASN A 11 -21.70 5.15 1.00
N ASP A 12 -22.92 4.65 1.14
CA ASP A 12 -23.20 3.22 0.95
C ASP A 12 -23.12 2.84 -0.52
N LEU A 13 -23.60 3.73 -1.40
CA LEU A 13 -23.39 3.61 -2.84
C LEU A 13 -21.90 3.62 -3.18
N TYR A 14 -21.11 4.49 -2.56
CA TYR A 14 -19.65 4.51 -2.75
C TYR A 14 -18.99 3.20 -2.34
N LEU A 15 -19.28 2.67 -1.14
CA LEU A 15 -18.70 1.42 -0.67
C LEU A 15 -18.95 0.29 -1.67
N LYS A 16 -20.23 0.12 -2.06
CA LYS A 16 -20.65 -0.90 -3.02
C LYS A 16 -19.97 -0.73 -4.37
N THR A 17 -20.12 0.45 -4.98
CA THR A 17 -19.64 0.74 -6.34
C THR A 17 -18.11 0.60 -6.40
N GLN A 18 -17.41 1.14 -5.41
CA GLN A 18 -15.96 1.12 -5.40
C GLN A 18 -15.39 -0.29 -5.22
N SER A 19 -16.00 -1.13 -4.37
CA SER A 19 -15.55 -2.52 -4.19
C SER A 19 -15.87 -3.37 -5.43
N GLU A 20 -17.02 -3.17 -6.07
CA GLU A 20 -17.38 -3.78 -7.36
C GLU A 20 -16.36 -3.43 -8.45
N HIS A 21 -16.03 -2.16 -8.63
CA HIS A 21 -15.02 -1.75 -9.61
C HIS A 21 -13.62 -2.32 -9.35
N ILE A 22 -13.23 -2.53 -8.09
CA ILE A 22 -11.95 -3.18 -7.77
C ILE A 22 -12.01 -4.66 -8.19
N ARG A 23 -13.10 -5.37 -7.91
CA ARG A 23 -13.28 -6.77 -8.36
C ARG A 23 -13.27 -6.88 -9.89
N GLU A 24 -13.97 -5.99 -10.56
CA GLU A 24 -13.94 -5.90 -12.03
C GLU A 24 -12.50 -5.68 -12.53
N ARG A 25 -11.74 -4.78 -11.89
CA ARG A 25 -10.35 -4.53 -12.28
C ARG A 25 -9.46 -5.75 -12.08
N ILE A 26 -9.64 -6.52 -11.01
CA ILE A 26 -8.93 -7.80 -10.82
C ILE A 26 -9.24 -8.74 -12.00
N SER A 27 -10.53 -8.89 -12.35
CA SER A 27 -10.96 -9.78 -13.45
C SER A 27 -10.42 -9.37 -14.82
N GLN A 28 -10.21 -8.07 -15.06
CA GLN A 28 -9.62 -7.56 -16.31
C GLN A 28 -8.16 -7.96 -16.48
N PHE A 29 -7.40 -8.10 -15.39
CA PHE A 29 -5.99 -8.49 -15.44
C PHE A 29 -5.77 -10.00 -15.38
N GLY A 30 -6.78 -10.77 -14.97
CA GLY A 30 -6.73 -12.22 -14.86
C GLY A 30 -6.63 -12.66 -13.41
N ASP A 31 -5.40 -12.82 -12.91
CA ASP A 31 -5.16 -13.59 -11.68
C ASP A 31 -4.93 -12.70 -10.45
N LYS A 32 -4.27 -11.54 -10.62
CA LYS A 32 -3.84 -10.71 -9.49
C LYS A 32 -3.82 -9.21 -9.80
N LEU A 33 -4.13 -8.40 -8.79
CA LEU A 33 -4.04 -6.93 -8.83
C LEU A 33 -3.15 -6.42 -7.71
N TYR A 34 -2.09 -5.69 -8.06
CA TYR A 34 -1.33 -4.85 -7.14
C TYR A 34 -1.91 -3.44 -7.17
N LEU A 35 -2.59 -3.06 -6.09
CA LEU A 35 -3.26 -1.78 -5.94
C LEU A 35 -2.39 -0.84 -5.09
N GLU A 36 -1.79 0.18 -5.71
CA GLU A 36 -1.17 1.27 -4.96
C GLU A 36 -2.26 2.07 -4.25
N PHE A 37 -2.26 2.02 -2.92
CA PHE A 37 -3.21 2.77 -2.11
C PHE A 37 -2.60 4.10 -1.68
N GLY A 38 -3.08 5.18 -2.30
CA GLY A 38 -2.66 6.55 -2.02
C GLY A 38 -3.45 7.19 -0.87
N GLY A 39 -2.77 8.07 -0.13
CA GLY A 39 -3.38 8.92 0.88
C GLY A 39 -3.73 8.23 2.21
N LYS A 40 -4.53 8.93 3.01
CA LYS A 40 -4.98 8.47 4.33
C LYS A 40 -6.05 7.39 4.19
N LEU A 41 -5.90 6.27 4.91
CA LEU A 41 -6.88 5.18 4.96
C LEU A 41 -7.95 5.33 6.05
N PHE A 42 -7.60 5.91 7.19
CA PHE A 42 -8.41 5.84 8.42
C PHE A 42 -9.01 7.19 8.84
N ASP A 43 -8.38 8.28 8.45
CA ASP A 43 -8.58 9.61 9.00
C ASP A 43 -8.69 10.66 7.89
N ASP A 44 -9.44 10.35 6.82
CA ASP A 44 -9.63 11.28 5.71
C ASP A 44 -10.67 12.37 6.03
N TYR A 45 -10.33 13.18 7.04
CA TYR A 45 -11.13 14.32 7.45
C TYR A 45 -11.19 15.42 6.38
N HIS A 46 -10.26 15.42 5.43
CA HIS A 46 -10.32 16.33 4.30
C HIS A 46 -11.49 15.93 3.38
N ALA A 47 -11.53 14.66 2.95
CA ALA A 47 -12.62 14.14 2.13
C ALA A 47 -13.98 14.31 2.80
N SER A 48 -14.11 14.01 4.11
CA SER A 48 -15.40 14.15 4.80
C SER A 48 -15.91 15.59 4.91
N ARG A 49 -15.02 16.59 4.87
CA ARG A 49 -15.41 18.01 4.80
C ARG A 49 -15.77 18.44 3.38
N VAL A 50 -15.05 17.93 2.38
CA VAL A 50 -15.23 18.29 0.96
C VAL A 50 -16.43 17.58 0.33
N LEU A 51 -16.72 16.35 0.74
CA LEU A 51 -17.79 15.49 0.24
C LEU A 51 -18.78 15.19 1.39
N PRO A 52 -19.79 16.04 1.65
CA PRO A 52 -20.70 15.87 2.78
C PRO A 52 -21.46 14.54 2.70
N GLY A 53 -21.09 13.58 3.55
CA GLY A 53 -21.61 12.21 3.53
C GLY A 53 -20.51 11.15 3.44
N PHE A 54 -19.34 11.50 2.89
CA PHE A 54 -18.15 10.65 2.95
C PHE A 54 -17.64 10.57 4.40
N MET A 55 -17.52 9.37 4.93
CA MET A 55 -17.01 9.15 6.29
C MET A 55 -15.47 9.14 6.31
N PRO A 56 -14.81 9.60 7.39
CA PRO A 56 -13.34 9.59 7.49
C PRO A 56 -12.70 8.20 7.27
N ASP A 57 -13.43 7.14 7.59
CA ASP A 57 -13.05 5.73 7.50
C ASP A 57 -13.64 5.00 6.28
N SER A 58 -14.26 5.71 5.33
CA SER A 58 -14.96 5.09 4.18
C SER A 58 -14.05 4.17 3.36
N LYS A 59 -12.77 4.52 3.21
CA LYS A 59 -11.79 3.71 2.46
C LYS A 59 -11.50 2.39 3.17
N LEU A 60 -11.36 2.42 4.50
CA LEU A 60 -11.23 1.21 5.29
C LEU A 60 -12.49 0.35 5.16
N ARG A 61 -13.69 0.95 5.30
CA ARG A 61 -14.96 0.22 5.17
C ARG A 61 -15.11 -0.43 3.79
N MET A 62 -14.68 0.27 2.73
CA MET A 62 -14.66 -0.25 1.38
C MET A 62 -13.71 -1.44 1.28
N LEU A 63 -12.50 -1.31 1.81
CA LEU A 63 -11.51 -2.40 1.82
C LEU A 63 -12.00 -3.61 2.64
N LEU A 64 -12.78 -3.39 3.70
CA LEU A 64 -13.38 -4.47 4.48
C LEU A 64 -14.44 -5.27 3.70
N GLN A 65 -15.07 -4.68 2.67
CA GLN A 65 -15.92 -5.45 1.76
C GLN A 65 -15.11 -6.41 0.87
N LEU A 66 -13.79 -6.21 0.78
CA LEU A 66 -12.86 -7.02 0.00
C LEU A 66 -11.93 -7.85 0.90
N LYS A 67 -12.27 -7.99 2.19
CA LYS A 67 -11.36 -8.54 3.21
C LYS A 67 -10.88 -9.96 2.91
N GLU A 68 -11.74 -10.79 2.32
CA GLU A 68 -11.42 -12.19 2.01
C GLU A 68 -10.61 -12.31 0.72
N GLU A 69 -10.62 -11.30 -0.15
CA GLU A 69 -9.81 -11.25 -1.37
C GLU A 69 -8.53 -10.40 -1.21
N ALA A 70 -8.37 -9.67 -0.10
CA ALA A 70 -7.34 -8.65 0.09
C ALA A 70 -6.21 -9.09 1.03
N GLU A 71 -4.98 -8.83 0.58
CA GLU A 71 -3.76 -8.97 1.34
C GLU A 71 -3.01 -7.64 1.39
N ILE A 72 -2.55 -7.22 2.58
CA ILE A 72 -1.90 -5.93 2.78
C ILE A 72 -0.38 -6.09 2.82
N VAL A 73 0.29 -5.32 1.96
CA VAL A 73 1.74 -5.14 1.95
C VAL A 73 2.05 -3.71 2.33
N ILE A 74 2.86 -3.51 3.37
CA ILE A 74 3.28 -2.18 3.83
C ILE A 74 4.71 -1.93 3.36
N VAL A 75 4.95 -0.82 2.68
CA VAL A 75 6.29 -0.44 2.22
C VAL A 75 6.82 0.75 3.00
N ILE A 76 8.11 0.73 3.28
CA ILE A 76 8.83 1.81 3.96
C ILE A 76 10.22 1.98 3.33
N ASN A 77 10.64 3.23 3.15
CA ASN A 77 11.96 3.53 2.61
C ASN A 77 13.02 3.37 3.71
N SER A 78 14.06 2.59 3.45
CA SER A 78 15.13 2.28 4.41
C SER A 78 15.89 3.54 4.84
N SER A 79 16.10 4.51 3.95
CA SER A 79 16.69 5.81 4.30
C SER A 79 15.78 6.69 5.15
N ASP A 80 14.45 6.51 5.07
CA ASP A 80 13.51 7.24 5.94
C ASP A 80 13.57 6.69 7.39
N ILE A 81 13.92 5.40 7.56
CA ILE A 81 14.20 4.80 8.87
C ILE A 81 15.48 5.40 9.46
N GLU A 82 16.58 5.42 8.70
CA GLU A 82 17.85 6.02 9.15
C GLU A 82 17.72 7.48 9.57
N LYS A 83 16.91 8.25 8.83
CA LYS A 83 16.68 9.66 9.09
C LYS A 83 15.66 9.92 10.20
N ASN A 84 15.10 8.87 10.80
CA ASN A 84 13.99 8.96 11.76
C ASN A 84 12.87 9.88 11.24
N LYS A 85 12.49 9.70 9.97
CA LYS A 85 11.53 10.59 9.32
C LYS A 85 10.21 10.57 10.07
N VAL A 86 9.72 11.74 10.43
CA VAL A 86 8.49 11.93 11.20
C VAL A 86 7.30 12.15 10.26
N ARG A 87 6.20 11.48 10.56
CA ARG A 87 4.90 11.70 9.94
C ARG A 87 4.25 12.91 10.60
N SER A 88 4.10 14.00 9.85
CA SER A 88 3.75 15.32 10.40
C SER A 88 2.38 15.40 11.07
N ASP A 89 1.42 14.57 10.65
CA ASP A 89 0.07 14.55 11.21
C ASP A 89 -0.04 13.79 12.55
N LEU A 90 0.83 12.80 12.79
CA LEU A 90 0.80 11.96 13.99
C LEU A 90 1.96 12.22 14.95
N GLY A 91 3.04 12.88 14.51
CA GLY A 91 4.22 13.17 15.33
C GLY A 91 5.07 11.94 15.67
N ILE A 92 4.88 10.82 14.97
CA ILE A 92 5.64 9.57 15.14
C ILE A 92 6.53 9.30 13.93
N THR A 93 7.61 8.55 14.14
CA THR A 93 8.51 8.13 13.07
C THR A 93 7.85 7.10 12.15
N TYR A 94 8.32 6.99 10.90
CA TYR A 94 7.72 6.11 9.90
C TYR A 94 7.74 4.62 10.30
N ASP A 95 8.80 4.16 10.96
CA ASP A 95 8.93 2.80 11.47
C ASP A 95 7.89 2.50 12.57
N VAL A 96 7.62 3.46 13.45
CA VAL A 96 6.55 3.37 14.45
C VAL A 96 5.18 3.38 13.77
N ASP A 97 4.99 4.18 12.72
CA ASP A 97 3.74 4.21 11.95
C ASP A 97 3.48 2.89 11.21
N VAL A 98 4.52 2.20 10.70
CA VAL A 98 4.37 0.85 10.14
C VAL A 98 3.82 -0.12 11.18
N ILE A 99 4.39 -0.15 12.40
CA ILE A 99 3.88 -1.02 13.48
C ILE A 99 2.44 -0.66 13.84
N ARG A 100 2.11 0.64 13.89
CA ARG A 100 0.74 1.12 14.12
C ARG A 100 -0.21 0.63 13.02
N LEU A 101 0.16 0.77 11.74
CA LEU A 101 -0.63 0.33 10.60
C LEU A 101 -0.90 -1.18 10.66
N ILE A 102 0.13 -1.99 10.96
CA ILE A 102 -0.02 -3.45 11.15
C ILE A 102 -1.09 -3.74 12.22
N GLY A 103 -0.97 -3.09 13.39
CA GLY A 103 -1.92 -3.26 14.49
C GLY A 103 -3.35 -2.86 14.11
N VAL A 104 -3.51 -1.74 13.40
CA VAL A 104 -4.83 -1.26 12.96
C VAL A 104 -5.45 -2.23 11.95
N PHE A 105 -4.73 -2.64 10.90
CA PHE A 105 -5.27 -3.58 9.91
C PHE A 105 -5.67 -4.91 10.56
N ARG A 106 -4.81 -5.50 11.39
CA ARG A 106 -5.11 -6.74 12.12
C ARG A 106 -6.32 -6.59 13.05
N LYS A 107 -6.49 -5.43 13.71
CA LYS A 107 -7.67 -5.15 14.56
C LYS A 107 -8.98 -5.18 13.77
N PHE A 108 -8.97 -4.75 12.51
CA PHE A 108 -10.13 -4.84 11.62
C PHE A 108 -10.20 -6.16 10.84
N GLY A 109 -9.34 -7.13 11.16
CA GLY A 109 -9.31 -8.46 10.56
C GLY A 109 -8.65 -8.53 9.18
N LEU A 110 -8.06 -7.44 8.68
CA LEU A 110 -7.35 -7.46 7.40
C LEU A 110 -6.02 -8.20 7.53
N TYR A 111 -5.73 -9.06 6.54
CA TYR A 111 -4.50 -9.85 6.53
C TYR A 111 -3.31 -8.99 6.10
N VAL A 112 -2.39 -8.73 7.03
CA VAL A 112 -1.11 -8.08 6.74
C VAL A 112 -0.06 -9.16 6.53
N SER A 113 0.37 -9.36 5.28
CA SER A 113 1.30 -10.43 4.94
C SER A 113 2.74 -10.07 5.20
N SER A 114 3.14 -8.85 4.84
CA SER A 114 4.55 -8.48 4.84
C SER A 114 4.82 -6.99 4.93
N VAL A 115 6.06 -6.67 5.28
CA VAL A 115 6.65 -5.33 5.15
C VAL A 115 7.78 -5.38 4.14
N VAL A 116 7.88 -4.36 3.29
CA VAL A 116 8.98 -4.22 2.32
C VAL A 116 9.85 -3.03 2.70
N LEU A 117 11.14 -3.28 2.86
CA LEU A 117 12.16 -2.25 3.03
C LEU A 117 12.67 -1.85 1.65
N THR A 118 12.22 -0.70 1.15
CA THR A 118 12.62 -0.18 -0.16
C THR A 118 13.89 0.65 -0.08
N GLN A 119 14.63 0.76 -1.19
CA GLN A 119 15.94 1.40 -1.24
C GLN A 119 16.91 0.85 -0.18
N TYR A 120 16.83 -0.46 0.06
CA TYR A 120 17.71 -1.14 0.99
C TYR A 120 19.15 -1.17 0.44
N GLU A 121 20.11 -0.79 1.27
CA GLU A 121 21.55 -0.71 0.98
C GLU A 121 22.39 -1.24 2.18
N ASN A 122 21.83 -2.15 3.00
CA ASN A 122 22.43 -2.68 4.24
C ASN A 122 22.55 -1.64 5.37
N GLN A 123 21.52 -0.82 5.54
CA GLN A 123 21.44 0.15 6.62
C GLN A 123 21.23 -0.55 7.97
N VAL A 124 22.08 -0.26 8.96
CA VAL A 124 22.01 -0.88 10.31
C VAL A 124 20.65 -0.68 10.98
N SER A 125 20.05 0.51 10.81
CA SER A 125 18.73 0.80 11.38
C SER A 125 17.60 0.03 10.68
N ALA A 126 17.72 -0.21 9.37
CA ALA A 126 16.76 -1.00 8.60
C ALA A 126 16.85 -2.48 9.02
N ASP A 127 18.05 -3.01 9.24
CA ASP A 127 18.26 -4.38 9.74
C ASP A 127 17.68 -4.58 11.15
N ALA A 128 17.91 -3.63 12.04
CA ALA A 128 17.33 -3.65 13.39
C ALA A 128 15.79 -3.62 13.33
N PHE A 129 15.22 -2.82 12.43
CA PHE A 129 13.78 -2.75 12.22
C PHE A 129 13.22 -4.05 11.61
N ALA A 130 13.91 -4.66 10.65
CA ALA A 130 13.56 -5.95 10.08
C ALA A 130 13.52 -7.06 11.14
N ALA A 131 14.52 -7.10 12.03
CA ALA A 131 14.57 -8.03 13.15
C ALA A 131 13.40 -7.83 14.12
N ARG A 132 13.04 -6.57 14.41
CA ARG A 132 11.88 -6.23 15.24
C ARG A 132 10.56 -6.65 14.59
N LEU A 133 10.40 -6.49 13.28
CA LEU A 133 9.20 -6.96 12.58
C LEU A 133 9.10 -8.48 12.56
N SER A 134 10.24 -9.15 12.36
CA SER A 134 10.31 -10.62 12.36
C SER A 134 9.93 -11.20 13.73
N SER A 135 10.34 -10.57 14.84
CA SER A 135 9.93 -11.01 16.19
C SER A 135 8.44 -10.80 16.48
N LEU A 136 7.77 -9.93 15.71
CA LEU A 136 6.31 -9.74 15.73
C LEU A 136 5.57 -10.67 14.74
N GLY A 137 6.28 -11.63 14.14
CA GLY A 137 5.74 -12.58 13.18
C GLY A 137 5.35 -11.95 11.84
N VAL A 138 6.03 -10.89 11.42
CA VAL A 138 5.80 -10.21 10.14
C VAL A 138 6.93 -10.56 9.19
N LYS A 139 6.61 -11.08 7.99
CA LYS A 139 7.61 -11.32 6.94
C LYS A 139 8.18 -10.00 6.45
N VAL A 140 9.49 -9.95 6.21
CA VAL A 140 10.19 -8.77 5.70
C VAL A 140 10.89 -9.10 4.39
N TYR A 141 10.74 -8.23 3.41
CA TYR A 141 11.36 -8.33 2.09
C TYR A 141 12.20 -7.08 1.79
N HIS A 142 13.26 -7.23 1.01
CA HIS A 142 14.18 -6.16 0.66
C HIS A 142 14.04 -5.81 -0.83
N HIS A 143 13.75 -4.54 -1.09
CA HIS A 143 13.78 -3.96 -2.42
C HIS A 143 14.94 -2.98 -2.50
N TYR A 144 15.82 -3.20 -3.47
CA TYR A 144 17.09 -2.52 -3.58
C TYR A 144 16.98 -1.26 -4.43
N ARG A 145 17.98 -0.39 -4.32
CA ARG A 145 18.10 0.77 -5.19
C ARG A 145 18.46 0.34 -6.62
N ILE A 146 17.65 0.75 -7.58
CA ILE A 146 17.91 0.53 -9.01
C ILE A 146 18.54 1.79 -9.61
N SER A 147 19.76 1.66 -10.13
CA SER A 147 20.46 2.77 -10.79
C SER A 147 19.71 3.22 -12.05
N GLY A 148 19.63 4.54 -12.28
CA GLY A 148 18.96 5.09 -13.46
C GLY A 148 17.43 4.96 -13.45
N TYR A 149 16.80 4.62 -12.33
CA TYR A 149 15.34 4.69 -12.19
C TYR A 149 14.85 6.15 -12.18
N PRO A 150 13.81 6.53 -12.95
CA PRO A 150 12.92 5.68 -13.75
C PRO A 150 13.27 5.62 -15.26
N SER A 151 14.40 6.18 -15.71
CA SER A 151 14.67 6.39 -17.15
C SER A 151 15.27 5.19 -17.88
N ASN A 152 16.05 4.34 -17.19
CA ASN A 152 16.72 3.20 -17.84
C ASN A 152 15.83 1.94 -17.86
N ILE A 153 14.82 1.92 -18.73
CA ILE A 153 13.82 0.84 -18.80
C ILE A 153 14.45 -0.55 -18.96
N GLN A 154 15.48 -0.68 -19.80
CA GLN A 154 16.15 -1.97 -20.04
C GLN A 154 16.78 -2.53 -18.77
N LEU A 155 17.47 -1.67 -18.00
CA LEU A 155 18.03 -2.09 -16.71
C LEU A 155 16.93 -2.39 -15.69
N ILE A 156 15.91 -1.54 -15.61
CA ILE A 156 14.79 -1.69 -14.66
C ILE A 156 14.10 -3.05 -14.85
N MET A 157 13.79 -3.43 -16.09
CA MET A 157 13.11 -4.69 -16.43
C MET A 157 14.06 -5.90 -16.56
N SER A 158 15.23 -5.87 -15.93
CA SER A 158 16.22 -6.94 -15.99
C SER A 158 16.43 -7.64 -14.63
N ASP A 159 17.22 -8.71 -14.64
CA ASP A 159 17.65 -9.38 -13.42
C ASP A 159 18.51 -8.48 -12.51
N GLU A 160 19.18 -7.49 -13.09
CA GLU A 160 19.98 -6.50 -12.35
C GLU A 160 19.15 -5.30 -11.84
N GLY A 161 17.90 -5.18 -12.30
CA GLY A 161 16.92 -4.18 -11.87
C GLY A 161 15.90 -4.80 -10.92
N TYR A 162 14.66 -4.96 -11.37
CA TYR A 162 13.60 -5.59 -10.57
C TYR A 162 13.95 -7.01 -10.13
N GLY A 163 14.73 -7.78 -10.90
CA GLY A 163 15.09 -9.14 -10.50
C GLY A 163 15.99 -9.24 -9.27
N LYS A 164 16.65 -8.14 -8.85
CA LYS A 164 17.37 -8.09 -7.58
C LYS A 164 16.45 -8.01 -6.38
N ASN A 165 15.27 -7.44 -6.54
CA ASN A 165 14.34 -7.29 -5.45
C ASN A 165 13.82 -8.65 -5.01
N ASP A 166 13.56 -8.78 -3.71
CA ASP A 166 12.88 -9.96 -3.22
C ASP A 166 11.47 -10.04 -3.82
N TYR A 167 11.12 -11.24 -4.30
CA TYR A 167 9.73 -11.55 -4.67
C TYR A 167 8.89 -11.70 -3.41
N ILE A 168 7.86 -10.86 -3.29
CA ILE A 168 6.92 -10.87 -2.18
C ILE A 168 5.91 -11.98 -2.44
N GLU A 169 5.98 -13.05 -1.65
CA GLU A 169 5.07 -14.18 -1.74
C GLU A 169 3.68 -13.76 -1.24
N THR A 170 2.76 -13.60 -2.19
CA THR A 170 1.39 -13.15 -1.94
C THR A 170 0.40 -14.22 -2.41
N SER A 171 -0.63 -14.45 -1.61
CA SER A 171 -1.59 -15.55 -1.80
C SER A 171 -2.94 -15.08 -2.34
N HIS A 172 -3.30 -13.82 -2.08
CA HIS A 172 -4.60 -13.27 -2.47
C HIS A 172 -4.56 -12.61 -3.86
N SER A 173 -5.73 -12.51 -4.49
CA SER A 173 -5.91 -11.88 -5.80
C SER A 173 -5.82 -10.35 -5.75
N LEU A 174 -6.10 -9.73 -4.60
CA LEU A 174 -5.89 -8.29 -4.38
C LEU A 174 -4.75 -8.07 -3.39
N VAL A 175 -3.66 -7.45 -3.86
CA VAL A 175 -2.55 -7.01 -3.01
C VAL A 175 -2.63 -5.49 -2.87
N VAL A 176 -3.00 -5.02 -1.69
CA VAL A 176 -3.04 -3.59 -1.38
C VAL A 176 -1.67 -3.16 -0.87
N VAL A 177 -1.01 -2.29 -1.64
CA VAL A 177 0.31 -1.76 -1.30
C VAL A 177 0.14 -0.37 -0.69
N THR A 178 0.47 -0.23 0.59
CA THR A 178 0.34 1.02 1.35
C THR A 178 1.65 1.41 2.04
N ALA A 179 1.71 2.60 2.64
CA ALA A 179 2.91 3.13 3.29
C ALA A 179 2.57 4.17 4.36
N PRO A 180 3.49 4.48 5.29
CA PRO A 180 3.36 5.63 6.19
C PRO A 180 3.19 6.98 5.46
N GLY A 181 3.74 7.12 4.26
CA GLY A 181 3.73 8.38 3.53
C GLY A 181 4.18 8.31 2.07
N PRO A 182 4.33 9.48 1.41
CA PRO A 182 4.88 9.57 0.07
C PRO A 182 6.37 9.23 0.04
N GLY A 183 6.87 8.79 -1.12
CA GLY A 183 8.29 8.47 -1.32
C GLY A 183 8.73 7.10 -0.78
N SER A 184 7.84 6.31 -0.18
CA SER A 184 8.17 4.98 0.36
C SER A 184 8.32 3.86 -0.67
N GLY A 185 8.11 4.14 -1.96
CA GLY A 185 8.33 3.17 -3.04
C GLY A 185 7.13 2.32 -3.48
N LYS A 186 5.88 2.69 -3.10
CA LYS A 186 4.65 1.91 -3.42
C LYS A 186 4.55 1.47 -4.89
N MET A 187 4.62 2.41 -5.83
CA MET A 187 4.56 2.13 -7.26
C MET A 187 5.70 1.21 -7.71
N ALA A 188 6.93 1.48 -7.29
CA ALA A 188 8.10 0.68 -7.66
C ALA A 188 7.96 -0.77 -7.16
N THR A 189 7.44 -0.97 -5.94
CA THR A 189 7.14 -2.29 -5.39
C THR A 189 6.06 -3.01 -6.21
N CYS A 190 4.97 -2.32 -6.58
CA CYS A 190 3.94 -2.92 -7.43
C CYS A 190 4.53 -3.40 -8.77
N LEU A 191 5.29 -2.54 -9.45
CA LEU A 191 5.89 -2.87 -10.75
C LEU A 191 6.95 -3.99 -10.65
N SER A 192 7.72 -4.01 -9.55
CA SER A 192 8.64 -5.11 -9.26
C SER A 192 7.89 -6.44 -9.11
N GLN A 193 6.74 -6.44 -8.43
CA GLN A 193 5.91 -7.63 -8.33
C GLN A 193 5.35 -8.07 -9.68
N LEU A 194 4.88 -7.14 -10.52
CA LEU A 194 4.42 -7.47 -11.88
C LEU A 194 5.52 -8.16 -12.68
N TYR A 195 6.76 -7.68 -12.58
CA TYR A 195 7.93 -8.33 -13.20
C TYR A 195 8.11 -9.77 -12.72
N HIS A 196 8.08 -10.00 -11.40
CA HIS A 196 8.26 -11.34 -10.83
C HIS A 196 7.09 -12.30 -11.08
N GLU A 197 5.85 -11.79 -11.08
CA GLU A 197 4.64 -12.56 -11.41
C GLU A 197 4.67 -13.00 -12.87
N ASN A 198 5.04 -12.08 -13.79
CA ASN A 198 5.16 -12.41 -15.21
C ASN A 198 6.24 -13.47 -15.47
N LYS A 199 7.40 -13.38 -14.79
CA LYS A 199 8.43 -14.44 -14.84
C LYS A 199 7.94 -15.80 -14.35
N ARG A 200 6.90 -15.83 -13.52
CA ARG A 200 6.27 -17.04 -12.97
C ARG A 200 5.01 -17.47 -13.73
N GLY A 201 4.68 -16.78 -14.82
CA GLY A 201 3.51 -17.09 -15.65
C GLY A 201 2.16 -16.64 -15.05
N VAL A 202 2.17 -15.83 -13.99
CA VAL A 202 0.96 -15.28 -13.36
C VAL A 202 0.59 -13.98 -14.04
N LYS A 203 -0.68 -13.82 -14.42
CA LYS A 203 -1.17 -12.57 -15.01
C LYS A 203 -1.55 -11.59 -13.90
N ALA A 204 -0.67 -10.64 -13.65
CA ALA A 204 -0.86 -9.59 -12.67
C ALA A 204 -0.97 -8.21 -13.31
N GLY A 205 -1.80 -7.35 -12.74
CA GLY A 205 -1.94 -5.95 -13.15
C GLY A 205 -1.63 -4.97 -12.02
N TYR A 206 -1.46 -3.71 -12.42
CA TYR A 206 -1.25 -2.58 -11.53
C TYR A 206 -2.40 -1.58 -11.69
N ALA A 207 -2.89 -1.07 -10.57
CA ALA A 207 -3.77 0.09 -10.55
C ALA A 207 -3.42 1.00 -9.37
N LYS A 208 -3.89 2.25 -9.45
CA LYS A 208 -3.72 3.23 -8.39
C LYS A 208 -5.08 3.63 -7.83
N PHE A 209 -5.17 3.70 -6.52
CA PHE A 209 -6.34 4.19 -5.81
C PHE A 209 -6.01 5.55 -5.18
N GLU A 210 -6.67 6.61 -5.66
CA GLU A 210 -6.62 7.94 -5.07
C GLU A 210 -8.03 8.54 -5.03
N THR A 211 -8.32 9.31 -3.98
CA THR A 211 -9.62 9.97 -3.80
C THR A 211 -9.66 11.33 -4.48
N PHE A 212 -8.50 12.01 -4.56
CA PHE A 212 -8.37 13.32 -5.18
C PHE A 212 -7.10 13.39 -6.03
N PRO A 213 -7.12 14.15 -7.15
CA PRO A 213 -8.30 14.78 -7.75
C PRO A 213 -9.31 13.74 -8.28
N ILE A 214 -10.59 14.12 -8.40
CA ILE A 214 -11.63 13.29 -9.02
C ILE A 214 -11.54 13.50 -10.54
N TRP A 215 -11.41 12.40 -11.30
CA TRP A 215 -11.39 12.39 -12.77
C TRP A 215 -12.81 12.39 -13.34
#